data_AF-A0AAP0HA09-F1
#
_entry.id   AF-A0AAP0HA09-F1
#
_cell.length_a   1.000
_cell.length_b   1.000
_cell.length_c   1.000
_cell.angle_alpha   90.00
_cell.angle_beta   90.00
_cell.angle_gamma   90.00
#
_symmetry.space_group_name_H-M   'P 1'
#
loop_
_entity.id
_entity.type
_entity.pdbx_description
1 polymer ?
#
loop_
_entity_poly.entity_id
_entity_poly.type
_entity_poly.pdbx_seq_one_letter_code
_entity_poly.pdbx_strand_id
1 'polypeptide(L)'
;MSAWCLVSEDNVRGKDSGGSTKRSRTTEKGEYFVNSNLETPTSSGSRARERPIGRDAAKKKGKGKTSNEIIEECRAMRLTRDNEFELMKKKIELDQEKVQLMKEKKQEMKENELMKMQLVHLNTLLGKESLSLEEENMKRSLMVKFYGN
;
A
#
# COMPACT_ATOMS: atom_id res chain seq x y z
N MET A 1 22.25 -6.29 23.19
CA MET A 1 21.81 -5.05 23.87
C MET A 1 22.42 -3.90 23.09
N SER A 2 21.65 -3.29 22.18
CA SER A 2 22.17 -2.25 21.30
C SER A 2 21.95 -0.87 21.90
N ALA A 3 22.99 -0.06 21.79
CA ALA A 3 23.19 1.21 22.47
C ALA A 3 22.23 2.32 22.01
N TRP A 4 22.04 3.25 22.94
CA TRP A 4 21.20 4.44 22.89
C TRP A 4 21.70 5.44 21.83
N CYS A 5 20.79 5.95 20.99
CA CYS A 5 21.00 7.20 20.28
C CYS A 5 20.29 8.32 21.04
N LEU A 6 21.06 9.08 21.82
CA LEU A 6 20.72 10.41 22.30
C LEU A 6 21.02 11.41 21.18
N VAL A 7 20.04 12.18 20.72
CA VAL A 7 20.28 13.45 20.02
C VAL A 7 19.38 14.50 20.63
N SER A 8 20.06 15.54 21.10
CA SER A 8 19.61 16.68 21.89
C SER A 8 18.56 17.54 21.21
N GLU A 9 17.64 18.05 22.02
CA GLU A 9 16.85 19.24 21.71
C GLU A 9 17.73 20.48 21.90
N ASP A 10 17.82 21.34 20.87
CA ASP A 10 18.20 22.74 21.05
C ASP A 10 17.28 23.63 20.21
N ASN A 11 16.61 24.53 20.92
CA ASN A 11 15.61 25.48 20.46
C ASN A 11 16.23 26.88 20.48
N VAL A 12 16.64 27.44 19.33
CA VAL A 12 16.89 28.89 19.21
C VAL A 12 16.51 29.41 17.82
N ARG A 13 15.52 30.32 17.84
CA ARG A 13 15.16 31.28 16.80
C ARG A 13 16.32 32.24 16.53
N GLY A 14 16.75 32.38 15.27
CA GLY A 14 17.76 33.37 14.87
C GLY A 14 17.71 33.65 13.37
N LYS A 15 17.44 34.90 13.03
CA LYS A 15 17.32 35.47 11.70
C LYS A 15 18.73 35.91 11.27
N ASP A 16 19.22 35.49 10.10
CA ASP A 16 19.89 36.34 9.11
C ASP A 16 20.68 35.55 8.03
N SER A 17 20.40 35.95 6.78
CA SER A 17 21.33 36.22 5.69
C SER A 17 22.35 35.17 5.23
N GLY A 18 22.20 34.72 3.97
CA GLY A 18 23.24 34.00 3.23
C GLY A 18 22.70 33.43 1.91
N GLY A 19 22.41 34.29 0.94
CA GLY A 19 21.84 33.90 -0.35
C GLY A 19 22.79 33.16 -1.30
N SER A 20 22.23 32.41 -2.26
CA SER A 20 22.66 32.44 -3.67
C SER A 20 21.68 31.70 -4.60
N THR A 21 20.99 32.50 -5.42
CA THR A 21 20.84 32.41 -6.89
C THR A 21 20.71 31.03 -7.58
N LYS A 22 19.52 30.73 -8.12
CA LYS A 22 19.20 30.74 -9.57
C LYS A 22 17.76 30.28 -9.83
N ARG A 23 16.86 31.23 -10.12
CA ARG A 23 15.57 30.99 -10.78
C ARG A 23 15.80 31.07 -12.29
N SER A 24 15.48 30.01 -13.03
CA SER A 24 15.43 30.06 -14.49
C SER A 24 14.01 30.41 -14.94
N ARG A 25 13.85 31.58 -15.56
CA ARG A 25 12.64 32.02 -16.25
C ARG A 25 12.98 32.09 -17.74
N THR A 26 12.32 31.31 -18.58
CA THR A 26 12.41 31.47 -20.04
C THR A 26 11.33 32.43 -20.50
N THR A 27 11.74 33.52 -21.13
CA THR A 27 10.91 34.49 -21.83
C THR A 27 11.24 34.38 -23.32
N GLU A 28 10.24 34.12 -24.16
CA GLU A 28 10.19 34.73 -25.48
C GLU A 28 8.72 34.93 -25.86
N LYS A 29 8.38 36.21 -26.03
CA LYS A 29 7.11 36.68 -26.57
C LYS A 29 7.17 36.56 -28.10
N GLY A 30 6.07 36.14 -28.70
CA GLY A 30 5.80 36.34 -30.13
C GLY A 30 4.31 36.54 -30.31
N GLU A 31 3.85 37.77 -30.10
CA GLU A 31 2.45 38.19 -30.18
C GLU A 31 1.94 38.17 -31.63
N TYR A 32 0.67 37.80 -31.75
CA TYR A 32 -0.18 37.73 -32.95
C TYR A 32 -0.50 39.12 -33.48
N PHE A 33 -0.37 39.41 -34.79
CA PHE A 33 -1.20 40.44 -35.44
C PHE A 33 -1.52 40.17 -36.92
N VAL A 34 -2.73 40.63 -37.22
CA VAL A 34 -3.60 40.47 -38.38
C VAL A 34 -3.31 41.53 -39.47
N ASN A 35 -3.49 41.11 -40.73
CA ASN A 35 -3.71 41.89 -41.96
C ASN A 35 -2.65 42.92 -42.42
N SER A 36 -2.23 42.80 -43.69
CA SER A 36 -2.35 43.88 -44.68
C SER A 36 -2.21 43.34 -46.11
N ASN A 37 -3.18 43.73 -46.95
CA ASN A 37 -3.31 43.43 -48.37
C ASN A 37 -2.06 43.81 -49.18
N LEU A 38 -1.64 42.95 -50.11
CA LEU A 38 -1.00 43.42 -51.34
C LEU A 38 -1.89 43.01 -52.52
N GLU A 39 -2.44 44.02 -53.17
CA GLU A 39 -3.22 43.94 -54.40
C GLU A 39 -2.39 43.32 -55.56
N THR A 40 -3.01 42.39 -56.29
CA THR A 40 -2.66 41.94 -57.65
C THR A 40 -3.01 43.02 -58.70
N PRO A 41 -2.42 43.07 -59.92
CA PRO A 41 -2.81 42.17 -61.04
C PRO A 41 -1.62 41.87 -62.02
N THR A 42 -1.56 40.87 -62.89
CA THR A 42 -2.48 40.41 -63.94
C THR A 42 -1.83 39.19 -64.64
N SER A 43 -2.64 38.32 -65.25
CA SER A 43 -2.36 37.34 -66.32
C SER A 43 -2.79 35.92 -65.90
N SER A 44 -4.07 35.60 -66.03
CA SER A 44 -4.69 35.00 -67.23
C SER A 44 -4.39 33.50 -67.37
N GLY A 45 -5.44 32.66 -67.33
CA GLY A 45 -5.43 31.37 -68.03
C GLY A 45 -5.67 30.09 -67.23
N SER A 46 -6.93 29.85 -66.84
CA SER A 46 -7.67 28.58 -66.98
C SER A 46 -7.08 27.20 -66.59
N ARG A 47 -7.76 26.58 -65.60
CA ARG A 47 -8.20 25.17 -65.45
C ARG A 47 -7.22 24.03 -65.80
N ALA A 48 -6.79 23.29 -64.77
CA ALA A 48 -7.16 21.87 -64.56
C ALA A 48 -6.27 21.29 -63.44
N ARG A 49 -6.80 21.22 -62.22
CA ARG A 49 -6.15 20.48 -61.13
C ARG A 49 -6.51 19.00 -61.30
N GLU A 50 -5.87 18.32 -62.25
CA GLU A 50 -5.94 16.86 -62.35
C GLU A 50 -5.29 16.26 -61.10
N ARG A 51 -6.13 15.84 -60.14
CA ARG A 51 -5.70 14.91 -59.08
C ARG A 51 -5.73 13.51 -59.70
N PRO A 52 -4.70 12.68 -59.51
CA PRO A 52 -4.65 11.38 -60.15
C PRO A 52 -5.79 10.51 -59.64
N ILE A 53 -6.46 9.92 -60.63
CA ILE A 53 -7.55 8.97 -60.57
C ILE A 53 -7.28 7.90 -59.50
N GLY A 54 -8.23 7.78 -58.57
CA GLY A 54 -8.27 6.69 -57.61
C GLY A 54 -8.26 5.36 -58.34
N ARG A 55 -7.22 4.56 -58.12
CA ARG A 55 -7.16 3.17 -58.57
C ARG A 55 -7.49 2.26 -57.40
N ASP A 56 -8.61 1.59 -57.58
CA ASP A 56 -9.23 0.60 -56.71
C ASP A 56 -8.40 -0.71 -56.64
N ALA A 57 -8.73 -1.50 -55.61
CA ALA A 57 -8.51 -2.94 -55.47
C ALA A 57 -7.09 -3.48 -55.18
N ALA A 58 -6.77 -3.55 -53.89
CA ALA A 58 -6.41 -4.83 -53.26
C ALA A 58 -6.58 -4.75 -51.72
N LYS A 59 -7.81 -4.75 -51.22
CA LYS A 59 -8.04 -5.16 -49.82
C LYS A 59 -7.72 -6.65 -49.74
N LYS A 60 -6.45 -7.00 -49.48
CA LYS A 60 -6.13 -8.34 -48.97
C LYS A 60 -6.88 -8.50 -47.65
N LYS A 61 -8.04 -9.16 -47.70
CA LYS A 61 -8.66 -9.79 -46.53
C LYS A 61 -7.73 -10.92 -46.06
N GLY A 62 -6.63 -10.55 -45.41
CA GLY A 62 -5.87 -11.46 -44.54
C GLY A 62 -6.70 -11.65 -43.27
N LYS A 63 -7.64 -12.59 -43.32
CA LYS A 63 -8.52 -12.90 -42.19
C LYS A 63 -7.70 -13.64 -41.12
N GLY A 64 -7.40 -12.94 -40.03
CA GLY A 64 -7.45 -13.47 -38.65
C GLY A 64 -6.51 -14.62 -38.28
N LYS A 65 -5.21 -14.39 -38.24
CA LYS A 65 -4.28 -15.24 -37.47
C LYS A 65 -3.56 -14.44 -36.37
N THR A 66 -3.01 -13.28 -36.73
CA THR A 66 -2.24 -12.42 -35.80
C THR A 66 -3.10 -11.81 -34.68
N SER A 67 -4.37 -11.50 -34.94
CA SER A 67 -5.26 -10.91 -33.93
C SER A 67 -5.59 -11.88 -32.80
N ASN A 68 -5.70 -13.19 -33.10
CA ASN A 68 -6.02 -14.20 -32.09
C ASN A 68 -4.82 -14.47 -31.19
N GLU A 69 -3.62 -14.53 -31.76
CA GLU A 69 -2.37 -14.66 -31.00
C GLU A 69 -2.18 -13.51 -30.00
N ILE A 70 -2.41 -12.26 -30.43
CA ILE A 70 -2.35 -11.08 -29.54
C ILE A 70 -3.42 -11.15 -28.43
N ILE A 71 -4.63 -11.63 -28.75
CA ILE A 71 -5.70 -11.79 -27.75
C ILE A 71 -5.33 -12.86 -26.72
N GLU A 72 -4.77 -14.00 -27.15
CA GLU A 72 -4.34 -15.06 -26.25
C GLU A 72 -3.14 -14.62 -25.40
N GLU A 73 -2.19 -13.88 -25.95
CA GLU A 73 -1.09 -13.27 -25.19
C GLU A 73 -1.62 -12.30 -24.13
N CYS A 74 -2.59 -11.45 -24.49
CA CYS A 74 -3.24 -10.55 -23.54
C CYS A 74 -3.98 -11.31 -22.44
N ARG A 75 -4.62 -12.44 -22.75
CA ARG A 75 -5.25 -13.32 -21.75
C ARG A 75 -4.20 -13.94 -20.84
N ALA A 76 -3.12 -14.46 -21.39
CA ALA A 76 -2.01 -15.03 -20.62
C ALA A 76 -1.40 -14.01 -19.65
N MET A 77 -1.14 -12.78 -20.12
CA MET A 77 -0.63 -11.70 -19.26
C MET A 77 -1.58 -11.35 -18.12
N ARG A 78 -2.90 -11.35 -18.36
CA ARG A 78 -3.90 -11.11 -17.30
C ARG A 78 -3.87 -12.24 -16.28
N LEU A 79 -3.90 -13.49 -16.73
CA LEU A 79 -3.83 -14.66 -15.85
C LEU A 79 -2.57 -14.64 -14.98
N THR A 80 -1.40 -14.33 -15.53
CA THR A 80 -0.16 -14.25 -14.75
C THR A 80 -0.25 -13.17 -13.67
N ARG A 81 -0.73 -11.96 -14.03
CA ARG A 81 -0.89 -10.87 -13.07
C ARG A 81 -1.90 -11.21 -11.97
N ASP A 82 -3.03 -11.78 -12.34
CA ASP A 82 -4.10 -12.13 -11.39
C ASP A 82 -3.61 -13.23 -10.43
N ASN A 83 -2.84 -14.21 -10.92
CA ASN A 83 -2.22 -15.24 -10.09
C ASN A 83 -1.21 -14.65 -9.09
N GLU A 84 -0.34 -13.74 -9.53
CA GLU A 84 0.61 -13.05 -8.65
C GLU A 84 -0.11 -12.23 -7.57
N PHE A 85 -1.20 -11.55 -7.95
CA PHE A 85 -2.03 -10.79 -7.01
C PHE A 85 -2.67 -11.70 -5.96
N GLU A 86 -3.26 -12.83 -6.36
CA GLU A 86 -3.83 -13.81 -5.44
C GLU A 86 -2.78 -14.42 -4.50
N LEU A 87 -1.56 -14.66 -4.99
CA LEU A 87 -0.45 -15.11 -4.15
C LEU A 87 -0.06 -14.05 -3.11
N MET A 88 0.05 -12.79 -3.51
CA MET A 88 0.36 -11.69 -2.59
C MET A 88 -0.74 -11.51 -1.54
N LYS A 89 -2.01 -11.58 -1.97
CA LYS A 89 -3.16 -11.51 -1.08
C LYS A 89 -3.14 -12.63 -0.03
N LYS A 90 -2.99 -13.88 -0.46
CA LYS A 90 -2.87 -15.04 0.46
C LYS A 90 -1.69 -14.90 1.42
N LYS A 91 -0.57 -14.36 0.95
CA LYS A 91 0.60 -14.11 1.81
C LYS A 91 0.27 -13.10 2.92
N ILE A 92 -0.40 -12.01 2.59
CA ILE A 92 -0.81 -10.98 3.56
C ILE A 92 -1.80 -11.58 4.58
N GLU A 93 -2.79 -12.34 4.11
CA GLU A 93 -3.77 -13.02 4.98
C GLU A 93 -3.07 -13.99 5.95
N LEU A 94 -2.15 -14.82 5.46
CA LEU A 94 -1.36 -15.72 6.31
C LEU A 94 -0.50 -14.99 7.33
N ASP A 95 0.13 -13.88 6.94
CA ASP A 95 0.96 -13.09 7.86
C ASP A 95 0.10 -12.42 8.94
N GLN A 96 -1.11 -11.97 8.60
CA GLN A 96 -2.08 -11.46 9.58
C GLN A 96 -2.56 -12.55 10.54
N GLU A 97 -2.91 -13.72 10.03
CA GLU A 97 -3.34 -14.87 10.83
C GLU A 97 -2.24 -15.31 11.81
N LYS A 98 -0.98 -15.40 11.35
CA LYS A 98 0.16 -15.71 12.21
C LYS A 98 0.33 -14.71 13.35
N VAL A 99 0.19 -13.42 13.07
CA VAL A 99 0.28 -12.38 14.11
C VAL A 99 -0.85 -12.52 15.11
N GLN A 100 -2.07 -12.82 14.66
CA GLN A 100 -3.22 -13.01 15.54
C GLN A 100 -3.05 -14.24 16.42
N LEU A 101 -2.67 -15.38 15.85
CA LEU A 101 -2.40 -16.62 16.57
C LEU A 101 -1.26 -16.46 17.60
N MET A 102 -0.22 -15.67 17.28
CA MET A 102 0.83 -15.35 18.25
C MET A 102 0.33 -14.51 19.42
N LYS A 103 -0.58 -13.56 19.19
CA LYS A 103 -1.19 -12.76 20.27
C LYS A 103 -2.08 -13.63 21.16
N GLU A 104 -2.90 -14.50 20.57
CA GLU A 104 -3.77 -15.43 21.28
C GLU A 104 -2.97 -16.42 22.12
N LYS A 105 -1.94 -17.04 21.55
CA LYS A 105 -1.04 -17.92 22.33
C LYS A 105 -0.35 -17.18 23.48
N LYS A 106 0.04 -15.92 23.28
CA LYS A 106 0.66 -15.11 24.34
C LYS A 106 -0.35 -14.78 25.44
N GLN A 107 -1.60 -14.53 25.09
CA GLN A 107 -2.69 -14.32 26.05
C GLN A 107 -2.95 -15.60 26.86
N GLU A 108 -3.11 -16.73 26.18
CA GLU A 108 -3.34 -18.04 26.78
C GLU A 108 -2.20 -18.44 27.73
N MET A 109 -0.94 -18.21 27.34
CA MET A 109 0.21 -18.45 28.22
C MET A 109 0.14 -17.64 29.51
N LYS A 110 -0.25 -16.37 29.44
CA LYS A 110 -0.39 -15.51 30.63
C LYS A 110 -1.53 -15.98 31.54
N GLU A 111 -2.66 -16.36 30.95
CA GLU A 111 -3.81 -16.88 31.69
C GLU A 111 -3.46 -18.21 32.39
N ASN A 112 -2.77 -19.10 31.69
CA ASN A 112 -2.26 -20.36 32.25
C ASN A 112 -1.24 -20.12 33.37
N GLU A 113 -0.35 -19.14 33.23
CA GLU A 113 0.62 -18.78 34.26
C GLU A 113 -0.07 -18.21 35.50
N LEU A 114 -1.05 -17.32 35.32
CA LEU A 114 -1.87 -16.78 36.41
C LEU A 114 -2.62 -17.89 37.14
N MET A 115 -3.22 -18.82 36.38
CA MET A 115 -3.96 -19.95 36.93
C MET A 115 -3.05 -20.88 37.74
N LYS A 116 -1.85 -21.18 37.25
CA LYS A 116 -0.83 -21.94 37.98
C LYS A 116 -0.43 -21.24 39.28
N MET A 117 -0.16 -19.93 39.22
CA MET A 117 0.19 -19.16 40.41
C MET A 117 -0.94 -19.17 41.45
N GLN A 118 -2.18 -19.02 41.02
CA GLN A 118 -3.36 -19.10 41.89
C GLN A 118 -3.53 -20.48 42.51
N LEU A 119 -3.26 -21.55 41.77
CA LEU A 119 -3.31 -22.92 42.30
C LEU A 119 -2.22 -23.15 43.34
N VAL A 120 -0.99 -22.67 43.09
CA VAL A 120 0.10 -22.72 44.07
C VAL A 120 -0.27 -21.93 45.33
N HIS A 121 -0.87 -20.74 45.17
CA HIS A 121 -1.32 -19.95 46.31
C HIS A 121 -2.39 -20.68 47.12
N LEU A 122 -3.37 -21.30 46.46
CA LEU A 122 -4.37 -22.13 47.13
C LEU A 122 -3.73 -23.28 47.90
N ASN A 123 -2.80 -24.02 47.28
CA ASN A 123 -2.08 -25.11 47.95
C ASN A 123 -1.33 -24.63 49.20
N THR A 124 -0.70 -23.46 49.13
CA THR A 124 -0.06 -22.83 50.29
C THR A 124 -1.08 -22.54 51.40
N LEU A 125 -2.26 -22.02 51.06
CA LEU A 125 -3.33 -21.77 52.05
C LEU A 125 -3.90 -23.08 52.63
N LEU A 126 -3.94 -24.16 51.86
CA LEU A 126 -4.39 -25.48 52.33
C LEU A 126 -3.39 -26.14 53.29
N GLY A 127 -2.09 -25.85 53.14
CA GLY A 127 -1.03 -26.38 54.01
C GLY A 127 -0.79 -25.61 55.31
N LYS A 128 -1.43 -24.45 55.50
CA LYS A 128 -1.32 -23.67 56.75
C LYS A 128 -2.28 -24.22 57.82
N GLU A 129 -1.78 -24.35 59.04
CA GLU A 129 -2.55 -24.84 60.19
C GLU A 129 -3.58 -23.79 60.69
N SER A 130 -3.23 -22.51 60.62
CA SER A 130 -4.11 -21.39 60.95
C SER A 130 -4.09 -20.34 59.85
N LEU A 131 -5.28 -19.88 59.45
CA LEU A 131 -5.45 -18.81 58.47
C LEU A 131 -6.04 -17.57 59.14
N SER A 132 -5.63 -16.39 58.68
CA SER A 132 -6.35 -15.16 58.97
C SER A 132 -7.71 -15.14 58.27
N LEU A 133 -8.65 -14.33 58.75
CA LEU A 133 -9.98 -14.18 58.13
C LEU A 133 -9.90 -13.83 56.63
N GLU A 134 -8.94 -13.00 56.26
CA GLU A 134 -8.70 -12.60 54.87
C GLU A 134 -8.19 -13.78 54.03
N GLU A 135 -7.26 -14.56 54.56
CA GLU A 135 -6.75 -15.75 53.89
C GLU A 135 -7.82 -16.85 53.75
N GLU A 136 -8.71 -16.98 54.73
CA GLU A 136 -9.86 -17.88 54.60
C GLU A 136 -10.81 -17.45 53.48
N ASN A 137 -11.09 -16.15 53.37
CA ASN A 137 -11.90 -15.60 52.28
C ASN A 137 -11.24 -15.88 50.93
N MET A 138 -9.94 -15.66 50.83
CA MET A 138 -9.18 -15.94 49.61
C MET A 138 -9.16 -17.44 49.27
N LYS A 139 -8.94 -18.30 50.26
CA LYS A 139 -9.03 -19.76 50.11
C LYS A 139 -10.41 -20.18 49.61
N ARG A 140 -11.49 -19.67 50.21
CA ARG A 140 -12.88 -19.94 49.76
C ARG A 140 -13.08 -19.51 48.32
N SER A 141 -12.66 -18.31 47.95
CA SER A 141 -12.76 -17.78 46.58
C SER A 141 -12.01 -18.65 45.57
N LEU A 142 -10.77 -19.03 45.88
CA LEU A 142 -9.96 -19.90 45.01
C LEU A 142 -10.51 -21.33 44.94
N MET A 143 -11.02 -21.88 46.05
CA MET A 143 -11.68 -23.18 46.06
C MET A 143 -12.91 -23.19 45.14
N VAL A 144 -13.74 -22.14 45.17
CA VAL A 144 -14.88 -22.02 44.25
C VAL A 144 -14.40 -21.89 42.80
N LYS A 145 -13.35 -21.11 42.54
CA LYS A 145 -12.83 -20.95 41.17
C LYS A 145 -12.32 -22.27 40.55
N PHE A 146 -11.67 -23.13 41.32
CA PHE A 146 -11.05 -24.37 40.81
C PHE A 146 -11.90 -25.62 40.98
N TYR A 147 -12.77 -25.66 42.01
CA TYR A 147 -13.54 -26.85 42.39
C TYR A 147 -15.04 -26.56 42.59
N GLY A 148 -15.49 -25.32 42.36
CA GLY A 148 -16.91 -25.00 42.33
C GLY A 148 -17.51 -25.43 41.01
N ASN A 149 -18.53 -26.30 41.08
CA ASN A 149 -19.38 -26.63 39.94
C ASN A 149 -20.30 -25.47 39.56
#